data_AF-A0A286DS65-F1
#
_entry.id   AF-A0A286DS65-F1
#
_cell.length_a   1.000
_cell.length_b   1.000
_cell.length_c   1.000
_cell.angle_alpha   90.00
_cell.angle_beta   90.00
_cell.angle_gamma   90.00
#
_symmetry.space_group_name_H-M   'P 1'
#
loop_
_entity.id
_entity.type
_entity.pdbx_description
1 polymer ?
#
loop_
_entity_poly.entity_id
_entity_poly.type
_entity_poly.pdbx_seq_one_letter_code
_entity_poly.pdbx_strand_id
1 'polypeptide(L)'
;MREQIQQINEIMKEVLAITNKKEGVCLYMGALLFAQIHDHFDLKPRFVTGSLTLYDKLVFAHKPIKPVFSGGSDFSGLWDGHAWVEVDNYIFDASIFWTIYSSKIPLELQSLFNYAFDGKHDYLIGSRTFLEKSGVVYKVFEELSDSDANILINSGFNAGIFDRII
;
A
#
# COMPACT_ATOMS: atom_id res chain seq x y z
N MET A 1 -13.90 -15.79 0.44
CA MET A 1 -12.65 -15.24 1.01
C MET A 1 -11.38 -15.89 0.46
N ARG A 2 -11.10 -17.20 0.65
CA ARG A 2 -9.84 -17.79 0.13
C ARG A 2 -9.64 -17.61 -1.39
N GLU A 3 -10.69 -17.85 -2.17
CA GLU A 3 -10.65 -17.66 -3.63
C GLU A 3 -10.45 -16.19 -4.02
N GLN A 4 -11.17 -15.27 -3.37
CA GLN A 4 -11.01 -13.82 -3.57
C GLN A 4 -9.59 -13.36 -3.22
N ILE A 5 -9.01 -13.83 -2.11
CA ILE A 5 -7.62 -13.52 -1.75
C ILE A 5 -6.66 -14.00 -2.84
N GLN A 6 -6.87 -15.18 -3.41
CA GLN A 6 -6.04 -15.68 -4.51
C GLN A 6 -6.17 -14.81 -5.76
N GLN A 7 -7.36 -14.33 -6.09
CA GLN A 7 -7.57 -13.45 -7.24
C GLN A 7 -6.96 -12.06 -7.01
N ILE A 8 -7.15 -11.47 -5.83
CA ILE A 8 -6.49 -10.20 -5.45
C ILE A 8 -4.96 -10.37 -5.45
N ASN A 9 -4.45 -11.54 -5.06
CA ASN A 9 -3.03 -11.85 -5.11
C ASN A 9 -2.46 -11.83 -6.53
N GLU A 10 -3.23 -12.20 -7.55
CA GLU A 10 -2.77 -12.05 -8.95
C GLU A 10 -2.76 -10.57 -9.38
N ILE A 11 -3.77 -9.78 -9.02
CA ILE A 11 -3.78 -8.33 -9.25
C ILE A 11 -2.58 -7.65 -8.57
N MET A 12 -2.23 -8.05 -7.35
CA MET A 12 -1.05 -7.54 -6.63
C MET A 12 0.22 -7.74 -7.45
N LYS A 13 0.40 -8.92 -8.05
CA LYS A 13 1.56 -9.20 -8.92
C LYS A 13 1.55 -8.36 -10.18
N GLU A 14 0.39 -8.12 -10.78
CA GLU A 14 0.25 -7.24 -11.94
C GLU A 14 0.62 -5.79 -11.61
N VAL A 15 0.11 -5.26 -10.48
CA VAL A 15 0.48 -3.93 -9.97
C VAL A 15 1.99 -3.83 -9.79
N LEU A 16 2.62 -4.84 -9.16
CA LEU A 16 4.08 -4.89 -9.00
C LEU A 16 4.82 -4.93 -10.34
N ALA A 17 4.34 -5.74 -11.30
CA ALA A 17 5.01 -5.95 -12.57
C ALA A 17 5.05 -4.67 -13.43
N ILE A 18 4.03 -3.82 -13.33
CA ILE A 18 3.98 -2.55 -14.07
C ILE A 18 4.56 -1.37 -13.27
N THR A 19 4.89 -1.55 -11.99
CA THR A 19 5.40 -0.46 -11.16
C THR A 19 6.92 -0.42 -11.22
N ASN A 20 7.46 0.72 -11.68
CA ASN A 20 8.87 1.03 -11.56
C ASN A 20 9.25 1.16 -10.08
N LYS A 21 10.16 0.30 -9.64
CA LYS A 21 10.62 0.27 -8.26
C LYS A 21 11.28 1.58 -7.85
N LYS A 22 10.56 2.37 -7.05
CA LYS A 22 10.97 3.67 -6.50
C LYS A 22 10.48 3.76 -5.05
N GLU A 23 11.06 4.65 -4.26
CA GLU A 23 10.55 4.98 -2.93
C GLU A 23 9.29 5.83 -3.03
N GLY A 24 8.43 5.80 -2.00
CA GLY A 24 7.24 6.66 -1.93
C GLY A 24 6.12 6.26 -2.91
N VAL A 25 6.15 5.04 -3.45
CA VAL A 25 5.16 4.57 -4.44
C VAL A 25 3.89 3.98 -3.83
N CYS A 26 3.79 3.91 -2.49
CA CYS A 26 2.68 3.27 -1.78
C CYS A 26 1.30 3.84 -2.15
N LEU A 27 1.17 5.16 -2.30
CA LEU A 27 -0.08 5.79 -2.73
C LEU A 27 -0.49 5.35 -4.14
N TYR A 28 0.46 5.32 -5.06
CA TYR A 28 0.20 4.98 -6.45
C TYR A 28 -0.20 3.50 -6.56
N MET A 29 0.63 2.60 -6.02
CA MET A 29 0.36 1.16 -6.05
C MET A 29 -0.94 0.81 -5.33
N GLY A 30 -1.20 1.44 -4.17
CA GLY A 30 -2.43 1.24 -3.41
C GLY A 30 -3.67 1.73 -4.17
N ALA A 31 -3.59 2.88 -4.84
CA ALA A 31 -4.68 3.41 -5.66
C ALA A 31 -5.00 2.48 -6.83
N LEU A 32 -3.98 2.00 -7.54
CA LEU A 32 -4.18 1.09 -8.67
C LEU A 32 -4.76 -0.25 -8.20
N LEU A 33 -4.23 -0.83 -7.13
CA LEU A 33 -4.77 -2.04 -6.52
C LEU A 33 -6.24 -1.86 -6.11
N PHE A 34 -6.56 -0.75 -5.43
CA PHE A 34 -7.91 -0.42 -5.01
C PHE A 34 -8.88 -0.39 -6.20
N ALA A 35 -8.53 0.35 -7.25
CA ALA A 35 -9.37 0.45 -8.45
C ALA A 35 -9.54 -0.91 -9.14
N GLN A 36 -8.46 -1.69 -9.28
CA GLN A 36 -8.53 -3.02 -9.89
C GLN A 36 -9.41 -3.99 -9.10
N ILE A 37 -9.35 -3.97 -7.76
CA ILE A 37 -10.24 -4.78 -6.91
C ILE A 37 -11.69 -4.32 -7.07
N HIS A 38 -11.92 -3.01 -7.03
CA HIS A 38 -13.25 -2.41 -7.13
C HIS A 38 -13.92 -2.74 -8.48
N ASP A 39 -13.16 -2.73 -9.57
CA ASP A 39 -13.69 -2.94 -10.93
C ASP A 39 -13.94 -4.43 -11.26
N HIS A 40 -13.19 -5.35 -10.65
CA HIS A 40 -13.24 -6.79 -11.00
C HIS A 40 -14.05 -7.66 -10.04
N PHE A 41 -14.38 -7.16 -8.84
CA PHE A 41 -15.10 -7.94 -7.84
C PHE A 41 -16.26 -7.15 -7.23
N ASP A 42 -17.31 -7.86 -6.83
CA ASP A 42 -18.37 -7.32 -5.97
C ASP A 42 -17.88 -7.28 -4.51
N LEU A 43 -16.83 -6.49 -4.29
CA LEU A 43 -16.17 -6.26 -3.00
C LEU A 43 -16.17 -4.77 -2.68
N LYS A 44 -16.03 -4.45 -1.40
CA LYS A 44 -15.92 -3.06 -0.92
C LYS A 44 -14.50 -2.81 -0.41
N PRO A 45 -13.50 -2.68 -1.31
CA PRO A 45 -12.17 -2.34 -0.88
C PRO A 45 -12.18 -0.95 -0.22
N ARG A 46 -11.28 -0.75 0.73
CA ARG A 46 -11.03 0.56 1.35
C ARG A 46 -9.60 0.95 1.06
N PHE A 47 -9.40 2.08 0.41
CA PHE A 47 -8.06 2.63 0.21
C PHE A 47 -7.77 3.61 1.34
N VAL A 48 -6.74 3.33 2.13
CA VAL A 48 -6.52 4.01 3.41
C VAL A 48 -5.08 4.47 3.58
N THR A 49 -4.90 5.51 4.39
CA THR A 49 -3.60 5.97 4.87
C THR A 49 -3.55 5.92 6.39
N GLY A 50 -2.34 5.86 6.94
CA GLY A 50 -2.18 5.90 8.38
C GLY A 50 -0.77 5.63 8.86
N SER A 51 -0.67 5.04 10.05
CA SER A 51 0.60 4.69 10.68
C SER A 51 0.80 3.17 10.71
N LEU A 52 2.07 2.76 10.70
CA LEU A 52 2.48 1.38 10.88
C LEU A 52 3.46 1.29 12.03
N THR A 53 3.21 0.36 12.95
CA THR A 53 4.17 -0.02 13.99
C THR A 53 4.51 -1.49 13.91
N LEU A 54 5.73 -1.84 14.32
CA LEU A 54 6.21 -3.20 14.46
C LEU A 54 6.79 -3.40 15.87
N TYR A 55 6.17 -4.25 16.69
CA TYR A 55 6.52 -4.43 18.11
C TYR A 55 6.66 -3.08 18.84
N ASP A 56 5.62 -2.25 18.71
CA ASP A 56 5.53 -0.87 19.24
C ASP A 56 6.55 0.14 18.69
N LYS A 57 7.43 -0.27 17.77
CA LYS A 57 8.34 0.65 17.07
C LYS A 57 7.66 1.25 15.86
N LEU A 58 7.73 2.57 15.73
CA LEU A 58 7.16 3.29 14.60
C LEU A 58 7.94 2.97 13.31
N VAL A 59 7.23 2.48 12.31
CA VAL A 59 7.75 2.26 10.96
C VAL A 59 7.34 3.43 10.06
N PHE A 60 6.06 3.79 10.08
CA PHE A 60 5.53 4.97 9.37
C PHE A 60 4.69 5.81 10.30
N ALA A 61 5.00 7.11 10.35
CA ALA A 61 4.11 8.10 10.93
C ALA A 61 2.96 8.40 9.96
N HIS A 62 1.77 8.65 10.49
CA HIS A 62 0.69 9.18 9.67
C HIS A 62 1.05 10.58 9.17
N LYS A 63 0.84 10.83 7.88
CA LYS A 63 0.98 12.12 7.22
C LYS A 63 -0.29 12.42 6.41
N PRO A 64 -1.10 13.43 6.76
CA PRO A 64 -2.33 13.72 6.04
C PRO A 64 -2.10 13.94 4.54
N ILE A 65 -2.89 13.29 3.69
CA ILE A 65 -2.83 13.47 2.24
C ILE A 65 -4.10 14.10 1.67
N LYS A 66 -5.27 13.92 2.30
CA LYS A 66 -6.54 14.44 1.76
C LYS A 66 -6.55 15.94 1.48
N PRO A 67 -5.90 16.81 2.28
CA PRO A 67 -5.81 18.23 1.94
C PRO A 67 -5.18 18.50 0.58
N VAL A 68 -4.29 17.63 0.09
CA VAL A 68 -3.63 17.79 -1.22
C VAL A 68 -4.62 17.61 -2.38
N PHE A 69 -5.64 16.75 -2.22
CA PHE A 69 -6.64 16.49 -3.26
C PHE A 69 -7.79 17.51 -3.28
N SER A 70 -7.98 18.25 -2.19
CA SER A 70 -9.08 19.21 -2.04
C SER A 70 -9.09 20.36 -3.06
N GLY A 71 -7.95 20.63 -3.72
CA GLY A 71 -7.81 21.65 -4.76
C GLY A 71 -8.02 21.15 -6.19
N GLY A 72 -8.30 19.86 -6.42
CA GLY A 72 -8.42 19.27 -7.76
C GLY A 72 -7.10 19.21 -8.55
N SER A 73 -5.96 19.40 -7.86
CA SER A 73 -4.62 19.39 -8.44
C SER A 73 -4.05 17.99 -8.56
N ASP A 74 -3.30 17.73 -9.63
CA ASP A 74 -2.48 16.53 -9.79
C ASP A 74 -1.47 16.40 -8.65
N PHE A 75 -1.22 15.16 -8.21
CA PHE A 75 -0.20 14.88 -7.20
C PHE A 75 1.12 14.47 -7.87
N SER A 76 2.10 15.36 -7.92
CA SER A 76 3.42 15.10 -8.54
C SER A 76 4.55 14.92 -7.52
N GLY A 77 4.22 14.58 -6.27
CA GLY A 77 5.13 14.66 -5.14
C GLY A 77 5.63 13.31 -4.59
N LEU A 78 6.64 13.42 -3.73
CA LEU A 78 6.96 12.40 -2.73
C LEU A 78 6.07 12.63 -1.50
N TRP A 79 5.48 11.55 -1.00
CA TRP A 79 4.76 11.56 0.26
C TRP A 79 5.42 10.57 1.22
N ASP A 80 5.52 10.99 2.47
CA ASP A 80 6.28 10.31 3.54
C ASP A 80 5.34 9.69 4.57
N GLY A 81 4.14 9.33 4.12
CA GLY A 81 3.19 8.50 4.88
C GLY A 81 3.14 7.11 4.29
N HIS A 82 2.16 6.33 4.73
CA HIS A 82 1.94 4.98 4.22
C HIS A 82 0.48 4.72 3.87
N ALA A 83 0.26 4.00 2.78
CA ALA A 83 -1.05 3.68 2.24
C ALA A 83 -1.15 2.20 1.89
N TRP A 84 -2.34 1.63 2.07
CA TRP A 84 -2.66 0.23 1.79
C TRP A 84 -4.13 0.07 1.45
N VAL A 85 -4.52 -1.13 1.03
CA VAL A 85 -5.91 -1.48 0.75
C VAL A 85 -6.42 -2.49 1.78
N GLU A 86 -7.66 -2.31 2.24
CA GLU A 86 -8.33 -3.27 3.12
C GLU A 86 -9.55 -3.89 2.44
N VAL A 87 -9.73 -5.20 2.58
CA VAL A 87 -10.95 -5.93 2.15
C VAL A 87 -11.30 -6.94 3.24
N ASP A 88 -12.51 -6.90 3.79
CA ASP A 88 -13.04 -7.88 4.75
C ASP A 88 -12.04 -8.29 5.86
N ASN A 89 -11.46 -7.30 6.56
CA ASN A 89 -10.41 -7.44 7.60
C ASN A 89 -9.05 -7.98 7.13
N TYR A 90 -8.81 -8.10 5.83
CA TYR A 90 -7.48 -8.33 5.27
C TYR A 90 -6.83 -7.02 4.85
N ILE A 91 -5.53 -6.95 5.07
CA ILE A 91 -4.66 -5.88 4.61
C ILE A 91 -3.89 -6.39 3.40
N PHE A 92 -3.90 -5.58 2.34
CA PHE A 92 -3.16 -5.78 1.11
C PHE A 92 -2.23 -4.59 0.92
N ASP A 93 -0.94 -4.84 0.96
CA ASP A 93 0.08 -3.81 0.93
C ASP A 93 1.18 -4.20 -0.07
N ALA A 94 1.06 -3.62 -1.27
CA ALA A 94 1.93 -3.94 -2.39
C ALA A 94 3.34 -3.36 -2.24
N SER A 95 3.52 -2.40 -1.33
CA SER A 95 4.73 -1.57 -1.28
C SER A 95 5.58 -1.78 -0.03
N ILE A 96 5.03 -2.37 1.04
CA ILE A 96 5.67 -2.44 2.35
C ILE A 96 7.10 -2.99 2.30
N PHE A 97 7.32 -4.11 1.63
CA PHE A 97 8.64 -4.73 1.60
C PHE A 97 9.63 -3.92 0.76
N TRP A 98 9.19 -3.19 -0.25
CA TRP A 98 10.07 -2.27 -0.97
C TRP A 98 10.55 -1.14 -0.08
N THR A 99 9.69 -0.61 0.78
CA THR A 99 10.07 0.47 1.69
C THR A 99 10.88 -0.06 2.86
N ILE A 100 10.50 -1.18 3.48
CA ILE A 100 11.24 -1.80 4.59
C ILE A 100 12.68 -2.14 4.20
N TYR A 101 12.91 -2.70 3.01
CA TYR A 101 14.26 -3.06 2.56
C TYR A 101 14.97 -1.92 1.82
N SER A 102 14.45 -0.68 1.89
CA SER A 102 15.18 0.49 1.41
C SER A 102 16.37 0.82 2.32
N SER A 103 17.35 1.55 1.80
CA SER A 103 18.53 1.96 2.57
C SER A 103 18.21 2.98 3.67
N LYS A 104 17.00 3.57 3.66
CA LYS A 104 16.55 4.57 4.63
C LYS A 104 16.02 3.96 5.93
N ILE A 105 15.63 2.69 5.91
CA ILE A 105 15.06 2.02 7.08
C ILE A 105 16.16 1.38 7.93
N PRO A 106 16.21 1.64 9.26
CA PRO A 106 17.16 1.02 10.16
C PRO A 106 17.19 -0.51 10.04
N LEU A 107 18.39 -1.10 10.01
CA LEU A 107 18.57 -2.56 9.92
C LEU A 107 17.80 -3.33 11.00
N GLU A 108 17.67 -2.75 12.20
CA GLU A 108 16.90 -3.34 13.29
C GLU A 108 15.42 -3.56 12.90
N LEU A 109 14.79 -2.58 12.22
CA LEU A 109 13.41 -2.72 11.73
C LEU A 109 13.33 -3.76 10.60
N GLN A 110 14.34 -3.83 9.73
CA GLN A 110 14.40 -4.87 8.68
C GLN A 110 14.49 -6.27 9.29
N SER A 111 15.31 -6.46 10.32
CA SER A 111 15.43 -7.73 11.05
C SER A 111 14.13 -8.11 11.75
N LEU A 112 13.43 -7.16 12.36
CA LEU A 112 12.12 -7.43 12.97
C LEU A 112 11.08 -7.83 11.91
N PHE A 113 11.09 -7.20 10.73
CA PHE A 113 10.20 -7.57 9.63
C PHE A 113 10.51 -8.99 9.13
N ASN A 114 11.79 -9.31 8.92
CA ASN A 114 12.22 -10.65 8.53
C ASN A 114 11.78 -11.71 9.56
N TYR A 115 11.85 -11.38 10.85
CA TYR A 115 11.40 -12.27 11.92
C TYR A 115 9.87 -12.46 11.91
N ALA A 116 9.11 -11.38 11.73
CA ALA A 116 7.65 -11.44 11.73
C ALA A 116 7.05 -12.19 10.52
N PHE A 117 7.73 -12.14 9.38
CA PHE A 117 7.22 -12.70 8.12
C PHE A 117 8.03 -13.88 7.57
N ASP A 118 9.03 -14.38 8.32
CA ASP A 118 9.91 -15.47 7.90
C ASP A 118 10.60 -15.22 6.54
N GLY A 119 11.23 -14.05 6.44
CA GLY A 119 12.05 -13.68 5.28
C GLY A 119 11.51 -12.51 4.45
N LYS A 120 11.97 -12.45 3.20
CA LYS A 120 11.72 -11.35 2.27
C LYS A 120 10.65 -11.73 1.26
N HIS A 121 9.60 -10.93 1.23
CA HIS A 121 8.48 -11.08 0.30
C HIS A 121 8.39 -9.86 -0.62
N ASP A 122 7.62 -9.98 -1.69
CA ASP A 122 7.40 -8.88 -2.63
C ASP A 122 6.31 -7.92 -2.15
N TYR A 123 5.31 -8.44 -1.42
CA TYR A 123 4.15 -7.72 -0.92
C TYR A 123 3.50 -8.45 0.26
N LEU A 124 2.63 -7.77 0.99
CA LEU A 124 1.94 -8.32 2.16
C LEU A 124 0.45 -8.54 1.89
N ILE A 125 -0.02 -9.72 2.24
CA ILE A 125 -1.45 -10.04 2.40
C ILE A 125 -1.60 -10.69 3.78
N GLY A 126 -2.41 -10.09 4.65
CA GLY A 126 -2.59 -10.63 6.00
C GLY A 126 -3.89 -10.21 6.63
N SER A 127 -4.54 -11.14 7.35
CA SER A 127 -5.68 -10.75 8.18
C SER A 127 -5.18 -9.83 9.30
N ARG A 128 -5.93 -8.76 9.57
CA ARG A 128 -5.62 -7.78 10.63
C ARG A 128 -5.30 -8.45 11.97
N THR A 129 -6.14 -9.40 12.39
CA THR A 129 -5.95 -10.15 13.64
C THR A 129 -4.62 -10.92 13.70
N PHE A 130 -4.19 -11.50 12.58
CA PHE A 130 -2.90 -12.20 12.52
C PHE A 130 -1.74 -11.20 12.59
N LEU A 131 -1.81 -10.13 11.81
CA LEU A 131 -0.77 -9.10 11.78
C LEU A 131 -0.57 -8.48 13.16
N GLU A 132 -1.66 -8.10 13.84
CA GLU A 132 -1.61 -7.51 15.18
C GLU A 132 -1.00 -8.47 16.21
N LYS A 133 -1.32 -9.78 16.14
CA LYS A 133 -0.70 -10.81 16.98
C LYS A 133 0.79 -10.99 16.72
N SER A 134 1.23 -10.73 15.49
CA SER A 134 2.64 -10.73 15.09
C SER A 134 3.33 -9.39 15.36
N GLY A 135 2.69 -8.48 16.08
CA GLY A 135 3.23 -7.16 16.43
C GLY A 135 3.19 -6.13 15.30
N VAL A 136 2.55 -6.44 14.16
CA VAL A 136 2.43 -5.56 12.99
C VAL A 136 1.08 -4.86 13.06
N VAL A 137 1.07 -3.57 13.39
CA VAL A 137 -0.18 -2.82 13.61
C VAL A 137 -0.31 -1.69 12.60
N TYR A 138 -1.32 -1.85 11.73
CA TYR A 138 -1.77 -0.82 10.79
C TYR A 138 -2.91 -0.03 11.41
N LYS A 139 -2.69 1.25 11.68
CA LYS A 139 -3.71 2.15 12.22
C LYS A 139 -4.17 3.13 11.13
N VAL A 140 -5.44 3.03 10.75
CA VAL A 140 -6.07 3.91 9.75
C VAL A 140 -6.32 5.30 10.33
N PHE A 141 -6.05 6.32 9.54
CA PHE A 141 -6.35 7.73 9.86
C PHE A 141 -7.20 8.40 8.77
N GLU A 142 -6.94 8.11 7.49
CA GLU A 142 -7.74 8.64 6.38
C GLU A 142 -8.20 7.49 5.46
N GLU A 143 -9.38 7.66 4.90
CA GLU A 143 -9.89 6.84 3.80
C GLU A 143 -10.00 7.71 2.55
N LEU A 144 -9.44 7.22 1.46
CA LEU A 144 -9.35 7.87 0.16
C LEU A 144 -10.49 7.39 -0.73
N SER A 145 -11.07 8.32 -1.49
CA SER A 145 -12.19 8.02 -2.38
C SER A 145 -11.73 7.49 -3.75
N ASP A 146 -12.69 7.06 -4.57
CA ASP A 146 -12.44 6.73 -5.99
C ASP A 146 -11.83 7.92 -6.76
N SER A 147 -12.24 9.14 -6.44
CA SER A 147 -11.66 10.34 -7.06
C SER A 147 -10.20 10.53 -6.66
N ASP A 148 -9.86 10.32 -5.39
CA ASP A 148 -8.48 10.40 -4.90
C ASP A 148 -7.61 9.32 -5.56
N ALA A 149 -8.13 8.09 -5.68
CA ALA A 149 -7.46 6.99 -6.35
C ALA A 149 -7.20 7.29 -7.83
N ASN A 150 -8.19 7.82 -8.55
CA ASN A 150 -8.05 8.20 -9.96
C ASN A 150 -6.98 9.29 -10.18
N ILE A 151 -6.93 10.30 -9.31
CA ILE A 151 -5.86 11.33 -9.35
C ILE A 151 -4.49 10.67 -9.20
N LEU A 152 -4.34 9.76 -8.25
CA LEU A 152 -3.09 9.06 -7.99
C LEU A 152 -2.69 8.14 -9.14
N ILE A 153 -3.62 7.39 -9.73
CA ILE A 153 -3.34 6.51 -10.89
C ILE A 153 -2.83 7.34 -12.07
N ASN A 154 -3.54 8.41 -12.44
CA ASN A 154 -3.13 9.30 -13.53
C ASN A 154 -1.77 9.93 -13.26
N SER A 155 -1.54 10.38 -12.02
CA SER A 155 -0.26 10.92 -11.59
C SER A 155 0.86 9.89 -11.69
N GLY A 156 0.59 8.62 -11.36
CA GLY A 156 1.54 7.52 -11.46
C GLY A 156 1.99 7.26 -12.90
N PHE A 157 1.07 7.28 -13.87
CA PHE A 157 1.42 7.17 -15.30
C PHE A 157 2.16 8.41 -15.83
N ASN A 158 1.81 9.61 -15.36
CA ASN A 158 2.47 10.85 -15.77
C ASN A 158 3.90 10.97 -15.21
N ALA A 159 4.12 10.48 -13.99
CA ALA A 159 5.42 10.50 -13.32
C ALA A 159 6.34 9.32 -13.72
N GLY A 160 5.89 8.42 -14.60
CA GLY A 160 6.62 7.20 -14.96
C GLY A 160 6.85 6.28 -13.75
N ILE A 161 5.88 6.23 -12.84
CA ILE A 161 5.82 5.21 -11.78
C ILE A 161 5.24 3.93 -12.34
N PHE A 162 4.19 4.04 -13.17
CA PHE A 162 3.67 2.92 -13.93
C PHE A 162 4.21 2.93 -15.35
N ASP A 163 4.57 1.76 -15.84
CA ASP A 163 4.84 1.55 -17.25
C ASP A 163 3.53 1.68 -18.03
N ARG A 164 3.55 2.53 -19.06
CA ARG A 164 2.52 2.49 -20.09
C ARG A 164 2.79 1.22 -20.88
N ILE A 165 2.05 0.15 -20.62
CA ILE A 165 2.04 -0.98 -21.55
C ILE A 165 1.55 -0.40 -22.89
N ILE A 166 2.45 -0.35 -23.87
CA ILE A 166 2.17 0.03 -25.26
C ILE A 166 1.54 -1.17 -25.95
#